data_AF-A0AAN7ZGK5-F1
#
_entry.id   AF-A0AAN7ZGK5-F1
#
_cell.length_a   1.000
_cell.length_b   1.000
_cell.length_c   1.000
_cell.angle_alpha   90.00
_cell.angle_beta   90.00
_cell.angle_gamma   90.00
#
_symmetry.space_group_name_H-M   'P 1'
#
loop_
_entity.id
_entity.type
_entity.pdbx_description
1 polymer ?
#
loop_
_entity_poly.entity_id
_entity_poly.type
_entity_poly.pdbx_seq_one_letter_code
_entity_poly.pdbx_strand_id
1 'polypeptide(L)'
;MFQQLLRRSLRKALGSLVNSPKLRTSFAQYSRITVCGLAYANTVPFEHKEYENDLKRASKEGENYLSQLVCMLRTLILETSIQYQECLIKQIELTKENTIIGPVGEHWDRLIEVRIKGNELKEELCKYEALAKNFEDIIVEHGDMITFTRDMSLEKLNLELDKLRRLRDRQLDEIRRCEKELLDANCDSILTTKT
;
A
#
# COMPACT_ATOMS: atom_id res chain seq x y z
N MET A 1 -8.55 -0.35 22.70
CA MET A 1 -7.13 -0.28 23.13
C MET A 1 -6.15 -0.88 22.12
N PHE A 2 -6.40 -2.07 21.57
CA PHE A 2 -5.45 -2.75 20.66
C PHE A 2 -5.15 -2.00 19.34
N GLN A 3 -6.16 -1.36 18.74
CA GLN A 3 -6.01 -0.54 17.53
C GLN A 3 -5.18 0.74 17.74
N GLN A 4 -5.22 1.34 18.94
CA GLN A 4 -4.40 2.51 19.26
C GLN A 4 -2.93 2.15 19.51
N LEU A 5 -2.66 0.93 19.97
CA LEU A 5 -1.30 0.40 20.13
C LEU A 5 -0.64 0.11 18.78
N LEU A 6 -1.39 -0.48 17.83
CA LEU A 6 -0.92 -0.72 16.46
C LEU A 6 -0.63 0.58 15.69
N ARG A 7 -1.50 1.59 15.81
CA ARG A 7 -1.26 2.90 15.18
C ARG A 7 -0.07 3.65 15.78
N ARG A 8 0.21 3.49 17.08
CA ARG A 8 1.38 4.09 17.75
C ARG A 8 2.68 3.37 17.44
N SER A 9 2.68 2.04 17.33
CA SER A 9 3.87 1.28 16.96
C SER A 9 4.26 1.52 15.50
N LEU A 10 3.29 1.56 14.59
CA LEU A 10 3.52 1.87 13.18
C LEU A 10 4.02 3.31 12.97
N ARG A 11 3.48 4.31 13.67
CA ARG A 11 4.01 5.69 13.60
C ARG A 11 5.44 5.82 14.13
N LYS A 12 5.80 5.09 15.20
CA LYS A 12 7.18 5.10 15.73
C LYS A 12 8.16 4.38 14.79
N ALA A 13 7.75 3.26 14.20
CA ALA A 13 8.56 2.52 13.23
C ALA A 13 8.81 3.36 11.97
N LEU A 14 7.74 3.92 11.39
CA LEU A 14 7.79 4.73 10.17
C LEU A 14 8.51 6.08 10.38
N GLY A 15 8.37 6.71 11.56
CA GLY A 15 9.05 7.96 11.88
C GLY A 15 10.57 7.84 12.03
N SER A 16 11.09 6.65 12.38
CA SER A 16 12.55 6.42 12.50
C SER A 16 13.23 6.08 11.17
N LEU A 17 12.45 5.58 10.19
CA LEU A 17 12.95 5.19 8.87
C LEU A 17 13.14 6.37 7.92
N VAL A 18 12.46 7.50 8.15
CA VAL A 18 12.43 8.63 7.21
C VAL A 18 13.60 9.62 7.40
N ASN A 19 14.30 9.62 8.54
CA ASN A 19 15.30 10.66 8.86
C ASN A 19 16.68 10.15 9.31
N SER A 20 17.12 8.97 8.86
CA SER A 20 18.48 8.49 9.13
C SER A 20 19.37 8.56 7.88
N PRO A 21 20.29 9.54 7.79
CA PRO A 21 21.30 9.58 6.73
C PRO A 21 22.24 8.37 6.77
N LYS A 22 22.29 7.65 7.90
CA LYS A 22 23.13 6.47 8.12
C LYS A 22 22.64 5.22 7.38
N LEU A 23 21.37 5.18 6.95
CA LEU A 23 20.85 4.06 6.14
C LEU A 23 21.29 4.16 4.67
N ARG A 24 21.58 5.36 4.15
CA ARG A 24 22.07 5.53 2.77
C ARG A 24 23.53 5.13 2.59
N THR A 25 24.37 5.27 3.61
CA THR A 25 25.79 4.91 3.53
C THR A 25 26.10 3.51 4.04
N SER A 26 25.23 2.89 4.85
CA SER A 26 25.45 1.51 5.30
C SER A 26 25.16 0.45 4.23
N PHE A 27 24.36 0.75 3.20
CA PHE A 27 24.09 -0.19 2.11
C PHE A 27 25.21 -0.26 1.05
N ALA A 28 26.04 0.77 0.96
CA ALA A 28 27.15 0.82 0.00
C ALA A 28 28.43 0.12 0.50
N GLN A 29 28.49 -0.29 1.77
CA GLN A 29 29.69 -0.85 2.40
C GLN A 29 29.51 -2.23 3.05
N TYR A 30 28.35 -2.87 2.93
CA TYR A 30 28.27 -4.32 3.15
C TYR A 30 28.75 -5.03 1.89
N SER A 31 30.06 -5.25 1.89
CA SER A 31 30.78 -6.24 1.09
C SER A 31 29.91 -7.44 0.76
N ARG A 32 29.37 -7.47 -0.46
CA ARG A 32 29.27 -8.56 -1.46
C ARG A 32 29.00 -10.01 -1.07
N ILE A 33 28.79 -10.34 0.19
CA ILE A 33 28.71 -11.70 0.68
C ILE A 33 27.90 -11.69 1.99
N THR A 34 26.58 -11.71 1.88
CA THR A 34 25.73 -12.19 2.97
C THR A 34 25.97 -13.69 3.13
N VAL A 35 25.80 -14.24 4.33
CA VAL A 35 25.89 -15.69 4.58
C VAL A 35 24.97 -16.47 3.62
N CYS A 36 23.83 -15.88 3.25
CA CYS A 36 22.93 -16.36 2.19
C CYS A 36 23.61 -16.44 0.80
N GLY A 37 24.44 -15.45 0.46
CA GLY A 37 25.23 -15.44 -0.77
C GLY A 37 26.38 -16.44 -0.78
N LEU A 38 27.00 -16.76 0.36
CA LEU A 38 28.01 -17.84 0.47
C LEU A 38 27.41 -19.23 0.28
N ALA A 39 26.22 -19.43 0.84
CA ALA A 39 25.41 -20.62 0.66
C ALA A 39 24.99 -20.81 -0.80
N TYR A 40 24.51 -19.75 -1.45
CA TYR A 40 24.14 -19.76 -2.87
C TYR A 40 25.35 -20.01 -3.80
N ALA A 41 26.54 -19.56 -3.40
CA ALA A 41 27.78 -19.73 -4.16
C ALA A 41 28.43 -21.13 -4.03
N ASN A 42 27.81 -22.10 -3.32
CA ASN A 42 28.37 -23.44 -3.06
C ASN A 42 29.77 -23.42 -2.41
N THR A 43 30.15 -22.32 -1.76
CA THR A 43 31.50 -22.14 -1.18
C THR A 43 31.62 -22.69 0.24
N VAL A 44 30.50 -23.01 0.88
CA VAL A 44 30.44 -23.76 2.13
C VAL A 44 29.91 -25.15 1.79
N PRO A 45 30.67 -26.23 1.99
CA PRO A 45 30.14 -27.57 1.81
C PRO A 45 29.05 -27.78 2.87
N PHE A 46 27.80 -27.92 2.43
CA PHE A 46 26.67 -28.29 3.28
C PHE A 46 26.81 -29.77 3.67
N GLU A 47 27.80 -30.10 4.51
CA GLU A 47 28.01 -31.46 5.03
C GLU A 47 26.90 -31.90 6.01
N HIS A 48 26.00 -30.98 6.37
CA HIS A 48 24.95 -31.19 7.34
C HIS A 48 23.57 -30.88 6.76
N LYS A 49 22.83 -31.95 6.42
CA LYS A 49 21.42 -31.92 5.98
C LYS A 49 20.50 -31.13 6.91
N GLU A 50 20.86 -30.97 8.19
CA GLU A 50 20.10 -30.21 9.18
C GLU A 50 20.05 -28.71 8.88
N TYR A 51 21.17 -28.08 8.50
CA TYR A 51 21.19 -26.64 8.16
C TYR A 51 20.40 -26.34 6.89
N GLU A 52 20.45 -27.23 5.90
CA GLU A 52 19.66 -27.09 4.68
C GLU A 52 18.15 -27.12 4.99
N ASN A 53 17.72 -28.02 5.89
CA ASN A 53 16.33 -28.11 6.32
C ASN A 53 15.87 -26.87 7.09
N ASP A 54 16.70 -26.33 7.99
CA ASP A 54 16.37 -25.12 8.75
C ASP A 54 16.31 -23.87 7.86
N LEU A 55 17.21 -23.75 6.87
CA LEU A 55 17.16 -22.67 5.87
C LEU A 55 15.92 -22.76 4.98
N LYS A 56 15.53 -23.97 4.54
CA LYS A 56 14.27 -24.20 3.82
C LYS A 56 13.06 -23.79 4.66
N ARG A 57 13.05 -24.13 5.96
CA ARG A 57 11.96 -23.75 6.88
C ARG A 57 11.90 -22.23 7.05
N ALA A 58 13.03 -21.58 7.32
CA ALA A 58 13.11 -20.14 7.50
C ALA A 58 12.67 -19.36 6.24
N SER A 59 13.08 -19.82 5.05
CA SER A 59 12.64 -19.24 3.78
C SER A 59 11.13 -19.41 3.58
N LYS A 60 10.57 -20.58 3.91
CA LYS A 60 9.12 -20.83 3.79
C LYS A 60 8.31 -19.98 4.77
N GLU A 61 8.79 -19.80 5.99
CA GLU A 61 8.19 -18.87 6.95
C GLU A 61 8.24 -17.42 6.43
N GLY A 62 9.38 -17.00 5.90
CA GLY A 62 9.54 -15.68 5.27
C GLY A 62 8.54 -15.44 4.14
N GLU A 63 8.40 -16.41 3.21
CA GLU A 63 7.40 -16.34 2.13
C GLU A 63 5.97 -16.22 2.68
N ASN A 64 5.65 -16.97 3.74
CA ASN A 64 4.33 -16.90 4.36
C ASN A 64 4.07 -15.54 5.01
N TYR A 65 5.04 -14.96 5.72
CA TYR A 65 4.90 -13.62 6.31
C TYR A 65 4.74 -12.54 5.23
N LEU A 66 5.54 -12.60 4.16
CA LEU A 66 5.40 -11.69 3.02
C LEU A 66 4.02 -11.83 2.36
N SER A 67 3.55 -13.06 2.16
CA SER A 67 2.22 -13.32 1.61
C SER A 67 1.10 -12.76 2.50
N GLN A 68 1.21 -12.92 3.82
CA GLN A 68 0.26 -12.34 4.79
C GLN A 68 0.27 -10.82 4.72
N LEU A 69 1.44 -10.21 4.62
CA LEU A 69 1.58 -8.76 4.50
C LEU A 69 0.93 -8.22 3.22
N VAL A 70 1.15 -8.89 2.09
CA VAL A 70 0.49 -8.57 0.81
C VAL A 70 -1.04 -8.68 0.93
N CYS A 71 -1.54 -9.72 1.60
CA CYS A 71 -2.96 -9.88 1.88
C CYS A 71 -3.51 -8.75 2.75
N MET A 72 -2.80 -8.37 3.82
CA MET A 72 -3.22 -7.25 4.68
C MET A 72 -3.25 -5.93 3.91
N LEU A 73 -2.24 -5.67 3.08
CA LEU A 73 -2.17 -4.47 2.26
C LEU A 73 -3.30 -4.41 1.23
N ARG A 74 -3.65 -5.56 0.65
CA ARG A 74 -4.80 -5.69 -0.25
C ARG A 74 -6.10 -5.26 0.45
N THR A 75 -6.33 -5.75 1.67
CA THR A 75 -7.51 -5.38 2.46
C THR A 75 -7.53 -3.88 2.77
N LEU A 76 -6.40 -3.32 3.23
CA LEU A 76 -6.31 -1.89 3.53
C LEU A 76 -6.59 -1.01 2.31
N ILE A 77 -6.02 -1.35 1.15
CA ILE A 77 -6.26 -0.62 -0.10
C ILE A 77 -7.73 -0.71 -0.47
N LEU A 78 -8.35 -1.90 -0.41
CA LEU A 78 -9.76 -2.09 -0.75
C LEU A 78 -10.67 -1.25 0.16
N GLU A 79 -10.52 -1.40 1.48
CA GLU A 79 -11.37 -0.71 2.46
C GLU A 79 -11.23 0.82 2.35
N THR A 80 -9.99 1.31 2.21
CA THR A 80 -9.73 2.76 2.08
C THR A 80 -10.27 3.29 0.76
N SER A 81 -10.15 2.53 -0.33
CA SER A 81 -10.69 2.91 -1.64
C SER A 81 -12.21 3.02 -1.61
N ILE A 82 -12.91 2.04 -1.02
CA ILE A 82 -14.37 2.08 -0.87
C ILE A 82 -14.80 3.30 -0.06
N GLN A 83 -14.18 3.55 1.09
CA GLN A 83 -14.51 4.72 1.92
C GLN A 83 -14.24 6.04 1.19
N TYR A 84 -13.19 6.10 0.39
CA TYR A 84 -12.88 7.28 -0.41
C TYR A 84 -13.92 7.49 -1.52
N GLN A 85 -14.32 6.42 -2.23
CA GLN A 85 -15.38 6.45 -3.23
C GLN A 85 -16.72 6.92 -2.62
N GLU A 86 -17.09 6.41 -1.44
CA GLU A 86 -18.27 6.88 -0.70
C GLU A 86 -18.19 8.38 -0.38
N CYS A 87 -17.02 8.89 -0.01
CA CYS A 87 -16.81 10.33 0.21
C CYS A 87 -16.97 11.13 -1.10
N LEU A 88 -16.46 10.62 -2.23
CA LEU A 88 -16.62 11.28 -3.54
C LEU A 88 -18.09 11.34 -3.96
N ILE A 89 -18.82 10.22 -3.84
CA ILE A 89 -20.26 10.16 -4.13
C ILE A 89 -21.01 11.15 -3.25
N LYS A 90 -20.70 11.21 -1.95
CA LYS A 90 -21.38 12.15 -1.05
C LYS A 90 -21.07 13.60 -1.38
N GLN A 91 -19.84 13.92 -1.82
CA GLN A 91 -19.51 15.25 -2.32
C GLN A 91 -20.29 15.60 -3.58
N ILE A 92 -20.50 14.66 -4.51
CA ILE A 92 -21.31 14.87 -5.71
C ILE A 92 -22.75 15.22 -5.33
N GLU A 93 -23.36 14.43 -4.44
CA GLU A 93 -24.74 14.65 -3.95
C GLU A 93 -24.89 16.05 -3.34
N LEU A 94 -24.03 16.38 -2.36
CA LEU A 94 -24.08 17.66 -1.66
C LEU A 94 -23.82 18.84 -2.61
N THR A 95 -22.93 18.69 -3.58
CA THR A 95 -22.66 19.73 -4.59
C THR A 95 -23.90 19.98 -5.45
N LYS A 96 -24.59 18.92 -5.89
CA LYS A 96 -25.83 19.05 -6.67
C LYS A 96 -26.95 19.69 -5.84
N GLU A 97 -27.14 19.25 -4.59
CA GLU A 97 -28.14 19.82 -3.67
C GLU A 97 -27.88 21.32 -3.42
N ASN A 98 -26.63 21.68 -3.11
CA ASN A 98 -26.25 23.06 -2.83
C ASN A 98 -26.40 23.99 -4.05
N THR A 99 -26.23 23.44 -5.26
CA THR A 99 -26.46 24.19 -6.50
C THR A 99 -27.94 24.59 -6.66
N ILE A 100 -28.86 23.75 -6.19
CA ILE A 100 -30.30 24.00 -6.24
C ILE A 100 -30.72 25.01 -5.16
N ILE A 101 -30.19 24.87 -3.94
CA ILE A 101 -30.61 25.64 -2.76
C ILE A 101 -29.96 27.04 -2.72
N GLY A 102 -28.76 27.18 -3.28
CA GLY A 102 -28.00 28.43 -3.30
C GLY A 102 -26.88 28.50 -2.23
N PRO A 103 -26.12 29.61 -2.18
CA PRO A 103 -24.86 29.70 -1.43
C PRO A 103 -24.98 29.82 0.09
N VAL A 104 -26.19 29.76 0.68
CA VAL A 104 -26.42 30.01 2.11
C VAL A 104 -27.12 28.82 2.75
N GLY A 105 -26.40 28.02 3.53
CA GLY A 105 -26.99 26.93 4.32
C GLY A 105 -25.99 25.97 4.97
N GLU A 106 -26.42 25.26 6.03
CA GLU A 106 -25.65 24.24 6.79
C GLU A 106 -25.08 23.10 5.90
N HIS A 107 -25.62 22.94 4.69
CA HIS A 107 -25.20 21.91 3.74
C HIS A 107 -23.82 22.20 3.11
N TRP A 108 -23.39 23.47 3.07
CA TRP A 108 -22.03 23.84 2.67
C TRP A 108 -20.99 23.44 3.71
N ASP A 109 -21.32 23.56 5.00
CA ASP A 109 -20.43 23.13 6.09
C ASP A 109 -20.24 21.61 6.10
N ARG A 110 -21.32 20.84 5.87
CA ARG A 110 -21.24 19.38 5.71
C ARG A 110 -20.37 18.97 4.52
N LEU A 111 -20.40 19.73 3.42
CA LEU A 111 -19.54 19.48 2.27
C LEU A 111 -18.05 19.65 2.61
N ILE A 112 -17.71 20.62 3.46
CA ILE A 112 -16.33 20.82 3.93
C ILE A 112 -15.87 19.62 4.75
N GLU A 113 -16.67 19.12 5.68
CA GLU A 113 -16.32 17.95 6.50
C GLU A 113 -16.04 16.70 5.64
N VAL A 114 -16.90 16.44 4.65
CA VAL A 114 -16.72 15.30 3.73
C VAL A 114 -15.47 15.49 2.86
N ARG A 115 -15.16 16.71 2.43
CA ARG A 115 -13.92 17.01 1.68
C ARG A 115 -12.67 16.78 2.50
N ILE A 116 -12.65 17.19 3.77
CA ILE A 116 -11.53 16.94 4.68
C ILE A 116 -11.30 15.44 4.81
N LYS A 117 -12.35 14.67 5.14
CA LYS A 117 -12.25 13.21 5.24
C LYS A 117 -11.82 12.57 3.93
N GLY A 118 -12.33 13.04 2.79
CA GLY A 118 -11.92 12.58 1.47
C GLY A 118 -10.43 12.79 1.21
N ASN A 119 -9.88 13.95 1.59
CA ASN A 119 -8.45 14.23 1.45
C ASN A 119 -7.59 13.34 2.36
N GLU A 120 -8.01 13.12 3.61
CA GLU A 120 -7.30 12.21 4.53
C GLU A 120 -7.24 10.78 3.98
N LEU A 121 -8.37 10.27 3.46
CA LEU A 121 -8.45 8.95 2.85
C LEU A 121 -7.61 8.85 1.57
N LYS A 122 -7.59 9.89 0.74
CA LYS A 122 -6.73 9.96 -0.45
C LYS A 122 -5.26 9.87 -0.08
N GLU A 123 -4.82 10.64 0.91
CA GLU A 123 -3.44 10.57 1.40
C GLU A 123 -3.07 9.19 1.98
N GLU A 124 -4.00 8.58 2.71
CA GLU A 124 -3.82 7.24 3.27
C GLU A 124 -3.70 6.18 2.15
N LEU A 125 -4.56 6.27 1.13
CA LEU A 125 -4.48 5.41 -0.04
C LEU A 125 -3.16 5.56 -0.78
N CYS A 126 -2.67 6.79 -1.00
CA CYS A 126 -1.37 7.03 -1.61
C CYS A 126 -0.21 6.37 -0.82
N LYS A 127 -0.28 6.37 0.52
CA LYS A 127 0.72 5.70 1.37
C LYS A 127 0.68 4.19 1.18
N TYR A 128 -0.51 3.60 1.13
CA TYR A 128 -0.65 2.16 0.89
C TYR A 128 -0.21 1.74 -0.51
N GLU A 129 -0.49 2.54 -1.53
CA GLU A 129 -0.02 2.29 -2.90
C GLU A 129 1.50 2.37 -3.01
N ALA A 130 2.12 3.39 -2.38
CA ALA A 130 3.57 3.50 -2.34
C ALA A 130 4.20 2.29 -1.62
N LEU A 131 3.60 1.85 -0.51
CA LEU A 131 4.05 0.65 0.20
C LEU A 131 3.92 -0.59 -0.68
N ALA A 132 2.80 -0.76 -1.39
CA ALA A 132 2.56 -1.90 -2.28
C ALA A 132 3.60 -1.97 -3.39
N LYS A 133 3.88 -0.83 -4.02
CA LYS A 133 4.88 -0.72 -5.08
C LYS A 133 6.28 -1.02 -4.55
N ASN A 134 6.66 -0.48 -3.39
CA ASN A 134 7.96 -0.79 -2.79
C ASN A 134 8.11 -2.29 -2.48
N PHE A 135 7.05 -2.95 -2.00
CA PHE A 135 7.09 -4.40 -1.76
C PHE A 135 7.25 -5.20 -3.05
N GLU A 136 6.52 -4.81 -4.09
CA GLU A 136 6.61 -5.39 -5.41
C GLU A 136 8.03 -5.26 -5.98
N ASP A 137 8.62 -4.06 -5.92
CA ASP A 137 9.99 -3.79 -6.38
C ASP A 137 11.02 -4.63 -5.59
N ILE A 138 10.91 -4.71 -4.26
CA ILE A 138 11.80 -5.54 -3.43
C ILE A 138 11.73 -7.02 -3.82
N ILE A 139 10.52 -7.55 -4.05
CA ILE A 139 10.35 -8.98 -4.37
C ILE A 139 10.85 -9.28 -5.79
N VAL A 140 10.66 -8.36 -6.74
CA VAL A 140 11.18 -8.50 -8.11
C VAL A 140 12.70 -8.38 -8.15
N GLU A 141 13.29 -7.41 -7.44
CA GLU A 141 14.74 -7.15 -7.46
C GLU A 141 15.56 -8.10 -6.58
N HIS A 142 14.96 -8.63 -5.51
CA HIS A 142 15.66 -9.45 -4.51
C HIS A 142 15.04 -10.83 -4.29
N GLY A 143 14.05 -11.23 -5.09
CA GLY A 143 13.38 -12.53 -4.98
C GLY A 143 14.32 -13.73 -5.01
N ASP A 144 15.37 -13.67 -5.84
CA ASP A 144 16.39 -14.72 -5.95
C ASP A 144 17.25 -14.88 -4.68
N MET A 145 17.31 -13.85 -3.82
CA MET A 145 17.99 -13.94 -2.52
C MET A 145 17.10 -14.51 -1.42
N ILE A 146 15.78 -14.57 -1.66
CA ILE A 146 14.80 -15.15 -0.75
C ILE A 146 14.76 -16.68 -0.91
N THR A 147 15.07 -17.20 -2.10
CA THR A 147 15.11 -18.62 -2.43
C THR A 147 16.50 -19.21 -2.17
N PHE A 148 16.67 -19.84 -1.01
CA PHE A 148 17.95 -20.45 -0.59
C PHE A 148 18.31 -21.72 -1.35
N THR A 149 17.34 -22.38 -1.98
CA THR A 149 17.54 -23.61 -2.75
C THR A 149 16.83 -23.50 -4.09
N ARG A 150 17.42 -24.05 -5.16
CA ARG A 150 16.86 -24.05 -6.53
C ARG A 150 15.45 -24.66 -6.63
N ASP A 151 15.06 -25.48 -5.65
CA ASP A 151 13.75 -26.13 -5.59
C ASP A 151 12.66 -25.30 -4.90
N MET A 152 12.99 -24.11 -4.35
CA MET A 152 12.00 -23.23 -3.73
C MET A 152 11.45 -22.22 -4.72
N SER A 153 10.14 -22.28 -4.93
CA SER A 153 9.38 -21.35 -5.76
C SER A 153 8.65 -20.34 -4.88
N LEU A 154 8.69 -19.07 -5.27
CA LEU A 154 7.90 -17.98 -4.68
C LEU A 154 6.50 -17.84 -5.33
N GLU A 155 6.01 -18.89 -5.98
CA GLU A 155 4.73 -18.91 -6.70
C GLU A 155 3.56 -18.34 -5.88
N LYS A 156 3.47 -18.67 -4.59
CA LYS A 156 2.37 -18.19 -3.74
C LYS A 156 2.49 -16.68 -3.53
N LEU A 157 3.68 -16.19 -3.22
CA LEU A 157 3.93 -14.76 -3.05
C LEU A 157 3.68 -13.98 -4.34
N ASN A 158 4.17 -14.48 -5.47
CA ASN A 158 3.96 -13.88 -6.79
C ASN A 158 2.48 -13.84 -7.17
N LEU A 159 1.72 -14.91 -6.88
CA LEU A 159 0.27 -14.93 -7.09
C LEU A 159 -0.45 -13.86 -6.25
N GLU A 160 -0.05 -13.67 -4.99
CA GLU A 160 -0.64 -12.64 -4.15
C GLU A 160 -0.27 -11.22 -4.59
N LEU A 161 0.96 -11.00 -5.08
CA LEU A 161 1.38 -9.72 -5.68
C LEU A 161 0.56 -9.40 -6.94
N ASP A 162 0.35 -10.37 -7.82
CA ASP A 162 -0.48 -10.20 -9.02
C ASP A 162 -1.93 -9.84 -8.66
N LYS A 163 -2.49 -10.48 -7.63
CA LYS A 163 -3.82 -10.12 -7.11
C LYS A 163 -3.85 -8.69 -6.56
N LEU A 164 -2.80 -8.27 -5.84
CA LEU A 164 -2.68 -6.91 -5.32
C LEU A 164 -2.59 -5.87 -6.44
N ARG A 165 -1.77 -6.13 -7.47
CA ARG A 165 -1.63 -5.25 -8.64
C ARG A 165 -2.97 -5.07 -9.36
N ARG A 166 -3.65 -6.18 -9.69
CA ARG A 166 -4.97 -6.13 -10.34
C ARG A 166 -6.03 -5.41 -9.50
N LEU A 167 -6.00 -5.58 -8.18
CA LEU A 167 -6.92 -4.84 -7.31
C LEU A 167 -6.66 -3.33 -7.38
N ARG A 168 -5.39 -2.92 -7.23
CA ARG A 168 -4.98 -1.52 -7.28
C ARG A 168 -5.43 -0.86 -8.59
N ASP A 169 -5.16 -1.51 -9.72
CA ASP A 169 -5.55 -0.98 -11.03
C ASP A 169 -7.06 -0.78 -11.13
N ARG A 170 -7.86 -1.77 -10.70
CA ARG A 170 -9.33 -1.65 -10.68
C ARG A 170 -9.81 -0.52 -9.79
N GLN A 171 -9.28 -0.41 -8.57
CA GLN A 171 -9.69 0.62 -7.62
C GLN A 171 -9.29 2.02 -8.10
N LEU A 172 -8.12 2.18 -8.73
CA LEU A 172 -7.69 3.43 -9.35
C LEU A 172 -8.64 3.87 -10.47
N ASP A 173 -9.06 2.95 -11.34
CA ASP A 173 -9.99 3.27 -12.43
C ASP A 173 -11.38 3.67 -11.90
N GLU A 174 -11.89 2.97 -10.89
CA GLU A 174 -13.15 3.33 -10.22
C GLU A 174 -13.07 4.71 -9.54
N ILE A 175 -11.98 4.99 -8.82
CA ILE A 175 -11.75 6.27 -8.17
C ILE A 175 -11.67 7.39 -9.21
N ARG A 176 -10.92 7.21 -10.30
CA ARG A 176 -10.82 8.21 -11.38
C ARG A 176 -12.17 8.53 -12.00
N ARG A 177 -13.03 7.53 -12.16
CA ARG A 177 -14.40 7.73 -12.63
C ARG A 177 -15.18 8.63 -11.67
N CYS A 178 -15.15 8.32 -10.37
CA CYS A 178 -15.83 9.13 -9.35
C CYS A 178 -15.24 10.55 -9.23
N GLU A 179 -13.92 10.71 -9.31
CA GLU A 179 -13.26 12.03 -9.30
C GLU A 179 -13.68 12.88 -10.51
N LYS A 180 -13.82 12.25 -11.69
CA LYS A 180 -14.31 12.92 -12.89
C LYS A 180 -15.77 13.37 -12.72
N GLU A 181 -16.65 12.50 -12.23
CA GLU A 181 -18.05 12.86 -11.97
C GLU A 181 -18.18 14.00 -10.96
N LEU A 182 -17.30 14.02 -9.93
CA LEU A 182 -17.23 15.13 -8.98
C LEU A 182 -16.75 16.42 -9.64
N LEU A 183 -15.76 16.36 -10.53
CA LEU A 183 -15.32 17.52 -11.29
C LEU A 183 -16.46 18.09 -12.14
N ASP A 184 -17.17 17.23 -12.87
CA ASP A 184 -18.32 17.63 -13.70
C ASP A 184 -19.40 18.29 -12.85
N ALA A 185 -19.75 17.71 -11.69
CA ALA A 185 -20.73 18.30 -10.76
C ALA A 185 -20.29 19.66 -10.20
N ASN A 186 -19.00 19.84 -9.90
CA ASN A 186 -18.47 21.12 -9.45
C ASN A 186 -18.51 22.17 -10.57
N CYS A 187 -18.17 21.79 -11.80
CA CYS A 187 -18.27 22.68 -12.96
C CYS A 187 -19.71 23.14 -13.20
N ASP A 188 -20.65 22.21 -13.19
CA ASP A 188 -22.08 22.52 -13.35
C ASP A 188 -22.57 23.46 -12.24
N SER A 189 -22.15 23.23 -11.00
CA SER A 189 -22.50 24.08 -9.85
C SER A 189 -22.13 25.54 -10.05
N ILE A 190 -20.94 25.80 -10.61
CA ILE A 190 -20.42 27.14 -10.90
C ILE A 190 -21.15 27.78 -12.10
N LEU A 191 -21.43 27.00 -13.13
CA LEU A 191 -22.04 27.50 -14.37
C LEU A 191 -23.56 27.74 -14.24
N THR A 192 -24.24 27.02 -13.35
CA THR A 192 -25.69 27.09 -13.17
C THR A 192 -26.14 27.96 -11.99
N THR A 193 -25.20 28.51 -11.21
CA THR A 193 -25.54 29.51 -10.19
C THR A 193 -26.05 30.77 -10.89
N LYS A 194 -27.37 30.87 -11.05
CA LYS A 194 -28.04 32.09 -11.52
C LYS A 194 -27.89 33.16 -10.43
N THR A 195 -27.09 34.18 -10.72
CA THR A 195 -27.04 35.46 -9.99
C THR A 195 -28.39 36.16 -10.01
#